data_AF-A0A817S7S8-F1
#
_entry.id   AF-A0A817S7S8-F1
#
_cell.length_a   1.000
_cell.length_b   1.000
_cell.length_c   1.000
_cell.angle_alpha   90.00
_cell.angle_beta   90.00
_cell.angle_gamma   90.00
#
_symmetry.space_group_name_H-M   'P 1'
#
loop_
_entity.id
_entity.type
_entity.pdbx_description
1 polymer ?
#
loop_
_entity_poly.entity_id
_entity_poly.type
_entity_poly.pdbx_seq_one_letter_code
_entity_poly.pdbx_strand_id
1 'polypeptide(L)'
;MASFAQVDSGNSWNSPFTVLNMSEQEINQFPRRTLVIELEKRNLSTSGDTHILKKRLKQNVDCSTKEVIQQSYEFLAIIDFEATCMENPPPPQHYVQEIIEFPIVLIDVTQRRIIDTFHSYCRPIIHPILSDYCKKLTRITQEQVNSAPVFAEVFANAEKWLNGRELLPFQKRKYLFVTDSPSDFNKYLRMQCNITNIVYPMWAHRWVNIKTTFSKFYSTRSGRIRNMLEQLGLRLEGHLHSGLDDAINIARIVIELIKDGCLLTPNEFYHSSIENHREREWLPTMEAQSSRMVCLNCSRSHSGTQRTCLRHENQHRRNGTCIERKRNPVSRYSFISHDQSGTPLNTQSLLDFPRLNAATSVPDVERHHNRRFTKK
;
A
#
# COMPACT_ATOMS: atom_id res chain seq x y z
N MET A 1 -60.31 64.57 23.70
CA MET A 1 -59.03 65.12 23.21
C MET A 1 -57.93 64.24 23.83
N ALA A 2 -57.68 63.06 23.23
CA ALA A 2 -56.66 62.71 22.23
C ALA A 2 -55.40 62.17 22.95
N SER A 3 -55.07 60.87 23.03
CA SER A 3 -54.82 59.81 22.02
C SER A 3 -53.59 60.06 21.13
N PHE A 4 -52.94 58.94 20.74
CA PHE A 4 -51.80 58.71 19.82
C PHE A 4 -50.42 58.53 20.49
N ALA A 5 -49.49 57.69 20.02
CA ALA A 5 -49.43 56.39 19.31
C ALA A 5 -47.91 56.09 19.12
N GLN A 6 -47.54 54.83 18.92
CA GLN A 6 -46.19 54.32 18.60
C GLN A 6 -45.47 55.08 17.47
N VAL A 7 -44.12 55.12 17.51
CA VAL A 7 -43.27 54.88 16.34
C VAL A 7 -41.96 54.18 16.76
N ASP A 8 -41.70 53.03 16.13
CA ASP A 8 -40.46 52.26 16.13
C ASP A 8 -39.27 52.99 15.48
N SER A 9 -38.06 52.77 16.01
CA SER A 9 -36.82 52.64 15.22
C SER A 9 -35.84 51.86 16.09
N GLY A 10 -35.50 50.60 15.82
CA GLY A 10 -35.04 50.10 14.53
C GLY A 10 -33.55 50.37 14.42
N ASN A 11 -32.72 49.46 14.96
CA ASN A 11 -31.38 49.14 14.43
C ASN A 11 -30.83 47.88 15.10
N SER A 12 -31.24 46.73 14.57
CA SER A 12 -30.53 45.47 14.69
C SER A 12 -29.28 45.53 13.80
N TRP A 13 -28.11 45.67 14.41
CA TRP A 13 -26.87 45.24 13.76
C TRP A 13 -26.76 43.73 13.93
N ASN A 14 -27.54 42.98 13.15
CA ASN A 14 -27.31 41.55 12.96
C ASN A 14 -26.27 41.36 11.85
N SER A 15 -25.15 40.76 12.27
CA SER A 15 -24.00 40.27 11.50
C SER A 15 -24.35 39.65 10.12
N PRO A 16 -23.53 39.83 9.07
CA PRO A 16 -23.76 39.26 7.74
C PRO A 16 -23.44 37.76 7.61
N PHE A 17 -23.15 37.05 8.70
CA PHE A 17 -22.93 35.60 8.66
C PHE A 17 -24.20 34.83 9.04
N THR A 18 -25.20 34.85 8.17
CA THR A 18 -26.23 33.81 8.20
C THR A 18 -25.57 32.51 7.72
N VAL A 19 -25.06 31.72 8.66
CA VAL A 19 -24.79 30.31 8.43
C VAL A 19 -26.12 29.68 8.06
N LEU A 20 -26.39 29.53 6.76
CA LEU A 20 -27.51 28.74 6.29
C LEU A 20 -27.20 27.29 6.67
N ASN A 21 -27.65 26.88 7.85
CA ASN A 21 -27.64 25.50 8.31
C ASN A 21 -28.63 24.70 7.45
N MET A 22 -28.16 24.30 6.27
CA MET A 22 -28.88 23.41 5.39
C MET A 22 -28.83 21.99 5.96
N SER A 23 -29.98 21.36 6.14
CA SER A 23 -30.07 19.97 6.53
C SER A 23 -29.58 19.04 5.41
N GLU A 24 -29.14 17.84 5.76
CA GLU A 24 -28.78 16.83 4.75
C GLU A 24 -29.95 16.48 3.81
N GLN A 25 -31.18 16.54 4.32
CA GLN A 25 -32.40 16.25 3.57
C GLN A 25 -32.63 17.30 2.47
N GLU A 26 -32.38 18.58 2.77
CA GLU A 26 -32.44 19.65 1.78
C GLU A 26 -31.36 19.46 0.70
N ILE A 27 -30.10 19.21 1.10
CA ILE A 27 -29.00 19.00 0.14
C ILE A 27 -29.29 17.84 -0.82
N ASN A 28 -29.96 16.78 -0.34
CA ASN A 28 -30.32 15.64 -1.18
C ASN A 28 -31.29 16.01 -2.32
N GLN A 29 -32.12 17.05 -2.14
CA GLN A 29 -33.09 17.50 -3.15
C GLN A 29 -32.51 18.53 -4.13
N PHE A 30 -31.28 19.00 -3.90
CA PHE A 30 -30.71 20.06 -4.72
C PHE A 30 -30.41 19.58 -6.15
N PRO A 31 -30.87 20.34 -7.18
CA PRO A 31 -30.42 20.10 -8.53
C PRO A 31 -28.93 20.48 -8.65
N ARG A 32 -28.24 19.90 -9.64
CA ARG A 32 -26.79 20.08 -9.83
C ARG A 32 -26.36 21.56 -9.86
N ARG A 33 -27.14 22.42 -10.52
CA ARG A 33 -26.86 23.86 -10.59
C ARG A 33 -26.80 24.52 -9.21
N THR A 34 -27.72 24.16 -8.31
CA THR A 34 -27.73 24.69 -6.95
C THR A 34 -26.55 24.16 -6.13
N LEU A 35 -26.19 22.88 -6.29
CA LEU A 35 -25.00 22.31 -5.64
C LEU A 35 -23.73 23.06 -6.05
N VAL A 36 -23.55 23.35 -7.34
CA VAL A 36 -22.40 24.10 -7.85
C VAL A 36 -22.34 25.49 -7.22
N ILE A 37 -23.46 26.24 -7.23
CA ILE A 37 -23.53 27.59 -6.63
C ILE A 37 -23.16 27.55 -5.14
N GLU A 38 -23.68 26.59 -4.38
CA GLU A 38 -23.42 26.49 -2.95
C GLU A 38 -21.98 26.07 -2.62
N LEU A 39 -21.35 25.26 -3.47
CA LEU A 39 -19.94 24.89 -3.36
C LEU A 39 -19.02 26.06 -3.70
N GLU A 40 -19.32 26.84 -4.75
CA GLU A 40 -18.56 28.04 -5.14
C GLU A 40 -18.56 29.09 -4.02
N LYS A 41 -19.72 29.35 -3.41
CA LYS A 41 -19.84 30.25 -2.25
C LYS A 41 -18.93 29.86 -1.08
N ARG A 42 -18.52 28.59 -1.00
CA ARG A 42 -17.66 28.03 0.06
C ARG A 42 -16.22 27.77 -0.40
N ASN A 43 -15.84 28.21 -1.60
CA ASN A 43 -14.55 27.92 -2.22
C ASN A 43 -14.23 26.41 -2.28
N LEU A 44 -15.24 25.59 -2.53
CA LEU A 44 -15.08 24.14 -2.68
C LEU A 44 -15.07 23.74 -4.16
N SER A 45 -14.44 22.60 -4.47
CA SER A 45 -14.42 22.05 -5.82
C SER A 45 -15.83 21.75 -6.33
N THR A 46 -16.15 22.22 -7.53
CA THR A 46 -17.41 21.96 -8.25
C THR A 46 -17.31 20.80 -9.25
N SER A 47 -16.16 20.13 -9.30
CA SER A 47 -15.89 19.02 -10.22
C SER A 47 -16.45 17.69 -9.69
N GLY A 48 -16.83 16.83 -10.63
CA GLY A 48 -17.32 15.48 -10.38
C GLY A 48 -18.83 15.33 -10.49
N ASP A 49 -19.28 14.11 -10.24
CA ASP A 49 -20.68 13.69 -10.34
C ASP A 49 -21.55 14.31 -9.25
N THR A 50 -22.86 14.35 -9.51
CA THR A 50 -23.83 14.99 -8.62
C THR A 50 -23.81 14.40 -7.20
N HIS A 51 -23.59 13.09 -7.02
CA HIS A 51 -23.49 12.49 -5.67
C HIS A 51 -22.22 12.90 -4.93
N ILE A 52 -21.11 13.12 -5.64
CA ILE A 52 -19.85 13.65 -5.08
C ILE A 52 -20.09 15.08 -4.58
N LEU A 53 -20.70 15.94 -5.41
CA LEU A 53 -21.02 17.32 -5.02
C LEU A 53 -21.92 17.38 -3.78
N LYS A 54 -22.94 16.51 -3.70
CA LYS A 54 -23.80 16.37 -2.51
C LYS A 54 -22.98 15.98 -1.28
N LYS A 55 -22.12 14.96 -1.40
CA LYS A 55 -21.28 14.49 -0.28
C LYS A 55 -20.35 15.60 0.22
N ARG A 56 -19.64 16.27 -0.69
CA ARG A 56 -18.74 17.39 -0.39
C ARG A 56 -19.44 18.51 0.37
N LEU A 57 -20.62 18.92 -0.10
CA LEU A 57 -21.40 19.97 0.57
C LEU A 57 -21.84 19.55 1.99
N LYS A 58 -22.30 18.31 2.16
CA LYS A 58 -22.70 17.78 3.49
C LYS A 58 -21.55 17.76 4.48
N GLN A 59 -20.37 17.30 4.06
CA GLN A 59 -19.20 17.23 4.94
C GLN A 59 -18.71 18.62 5.36
N ASN A 60 -18.84 19.63 4.50
CA ASN A 60 -18.50 21.00 4.85
C ASN A 60 -19.47 21.60 5.88
N VAL A 61 -20.78 21.32 5.77
CA VAL A 61 -21.77 21.78 6.75
C VAL A 61 -21.53 21.15 8.12
N ASP A 62 -21.27 19.84 8.17
CA ASP A 62 -21.05 19.11 9.44
C ASP A 62 -19.75 19.54 10.15
N CYS A 63 -18.72 19.98 9.40
CA CYS A 63 -17.47 20.48 9.96
C CYS A 63 -17.59 21.87 10.61
N SER A 64 -18.62 22.64 10.26
CA SER A 64 -18.89 23.95 10.91
C SER A 64 -19.50 23.82 12.31
N THR A 65 -19.97 22.61 12.68
CA THR A 65 -20.71 22.35 13.93
C THR A 65 -20.08 21.28 14.83
N LYS A 66 -19.04 20.55 14.39
CA LYS A 66 -18.33 19.50 15.16
C LYS A 66 -16.87 19.87 15.40
N GLU A 67 -16.26 19.31 16.46
CA GLU A 67 -14.80 19.34 16.65
C GLU A 67 -14.10 18.89 15.36
N VAL A 68 -13.09 19.65 14.93
CA VAL A 68 -12.36 19.40 13.67
C VAL A 68 -11.69 18.03 13.75
N ILE A 69 -12.28 17.02 13.09
CA ILE A 69 -11.69 15.69 13.06
C ILE A 69 -10.49 15.74 12.11
N GLN A 70 -9.30 15.67 12.67
CA GLN A 70 -8.05 15.73 11.93
C GLN A 70 -7.59 14.32 11.53
N GLN A 71 -6.90 14.22 10.40
CA GLN A 71 -6.24 12.98 9.99
C GLN A 71 -5.22 12.54 11.05
N SER A 72 -5.19 11.24 11.34
CA SER A 72 -4.25 10.66 12.31
C SER A 72 -2.81 10.55 11.78
N TYR A 73 -2.62 10.71 10.48
CA TYR A 73 -1.34 10.57 9.78
C TYR A 73 -0.92 11.89 9.16
N GLU A 74 0.37 12.19 9.23
CA GLU A 74 0.99 13.36 8.61
C GLU A 74 1.29 13.09 7.13
N PHE A 75 1.62 11.83 6.80
CA PHE A 75 1.98 11.41 5.45
C PHE A 75 1.18 10.20 4.98
N LEU A 76 0.93 10.14 3.68
CA LEU A 76 0.43 8.95 3.02
C LEU A 76 1.39 8.55 1.91
N ALA A 77 1.77 7.27 1.89
CA ALA A 77 2.68 6.71 0.89
C ALA A 77 1.90 5.78 -0.04
N ILE A 78 1.83 6.12 -1.31
CA ILE A 78 1.01 5.40 -2.29
C ILE A 78 1.92 4.43 -3.03
N ILE A 79 1.51 3.17 -3.11
CA ILE A 79 2.18 2.11 -3.85
C ILE A 79 1.21 1.48 -4.84
N ASP A 80 1.71 1.21 -6.05
CA ASP A 80 1.08 0.37 -7.05
C ASP A 80 2.18 -0.40 -7.80
N PHE A 81 2.34 -1.69 -7.49
CA PHE A 81 3.41 -2.49 -8.08
C PHE A 81 3.00 -3.00 -9.46
N GLU A 82 3.91 -2.92 -10.42
CA GLU A 82 3.82 -3.77 -11.61
C GLU A 82 4.61 -5.05 -11.40
N ALA A 83 4.09 -6.15 -11.92
CA ALA A 83 4.68 -7.47 -11.80
C ALA A 83 4.72 -8.19 -13.15
N THR A 84 5.63 -9.16 -13.28
CA THR A 84 5.65 -10.07 -14.43
C THR A 84 4.27 -10.72 -14.59
N CYS A 85 3.80 -10.79 -15.84
CA CYS A 85 2.54 -11.40 -16.19
C CYS A 85 2.60 -12.02 -17.59
N MET A 86 1.62 -12.83 -17.93
CA MET A 86 1.49 -13.43 -19.25
C MET A 86 0.03 -13.57 -19.63
N GLU A 87 -0.24 -13.63 -20.93
CA GLU A 87 -1.57 -13.93 -21.45
C GLU A 87 -1.90 -15.38 -21.16
N ASN A 88 -3.09 -15.64 -20.60
CA ASN A 88 -3.55 -16.97 -20.18
C ASN A 88 -2.51 -17.68 -19.28
N PRO A 89 -2.20 -17.12 -18.09
CA PRO A 89 -1.22 -17.73 -17.21
C PRO A 89 -1.68 -19.13 -16.79
N PRO A 90 -0.74 -20.07 -16.58
CA PRO A 90 -1.08 -21.33 -15.95
C PRO A 90 -1.61 -21.06 -14.53
N PRO A 91 -2.21 -22.06 -13.86
CA PRO A 91 -2.63 -21.91 -12.47
C PRO A 91 -1.54 -21.24 -11.63
N PRO A 92 -1.87 -20.38 -10.65
CA PRO A 92 -0.90 -19.59 -9.87
C PRO A 92 0.29 -20.42 -9.34
N GLN A 93 0.05 -21.72 -9.07
CA GLN A 93 1.02 -22.78 -8.72
C GLN A 93 2.24 -22.83 -9.62
N HIS A 94 2.11 -22.41 -10.86
CA HIS A 94 3.04 -22.68 -11.95
C HIS A 94 3.57 -21.40 -12.60
N TYR A 95 3.12 -20.23 -12.14
CA TYR A 95 3.67 -18.96 -12.60
C TYR A 95 3.89 -18.02 -11.41
N VAL A 96 5.17 -17.82 -11.10
CA VAL A 96 5.59 -16.95 -10.02
C VAL A 96 5.72 -15.54 -10.56
N GLN A 97 4.94 -14.62 -10.02
CA GLN A 97 5.04 -13.21 -10.38
C GLN A 97 6.19 -12.55 -9.60
N GLU A 98 6.96 -11.72 -10.29
CA GLU A 98 8.04 -10.92 -9.74
C GLU A 98 7.74 -9.44 -9.95
N ILE A 99 8.01 -8.60 -8.94
CA ILE A 99 7.86 -7.15 -9.04
C ILE A 99 8.88 -6.63 -10.08
N ILE A 100 8.41 -5.82 -11.03
CA ILE A 100 9.21 -5.20 -12.10
C ILE A 100 9.15 -3.67 -12.09
N GLU A 101 8.25 -3.07 -11.31
CA GLU A 101 8.21 -1.63 -11.04
C GLU A 101 7.84 -1.39 -9.57
N PHE A 102 8.59 -0.50 -8.90
CA PHE A 102 8.42 -0.14 -7.49
C PHE A 102 8.32 1.39 -7.34
N PRO A 103 7.11 1.96 -7.44
CA PRO A 103 6.85 3.36 -7.12
C PRO A 103 6.47 3.55 -5.65
N ILE A 104 6.84 4.69 -5.08
CA ILE A 104 6.22 5.23 -3.86
C ILE A 104 5.96 6.72 -4.07
N VAL A 105 4.70 7.15 -4.04
CA VAL A 105 4.33 8.57 -4.13
C VAL A 105 3.93 9.07 -2.75
N LEU A 106 4.56 10.14 -2.27
CA LEU A 106 4.35 10.66 -0.92
C LEU A 106 3.48 11.91 -0.92
N ILE A 107 2.40 11.87 -0.13
CA ILE A 107 1.50 13.00 0.10
C ILE A 107 1.77 13.58 1.49
N ASP A 108 1.88 14.91 1.56
CA ASP A 108 1.74 15.66 2.80
C ASP A 108 0.25 15.94 3.04
N VAL A 109 -0.28 15.41 4.15
CA VAL A 109 -1.71 15.46 4.45
C VAL A 109 -2.18 16.87 4.77
N THR A 110 -1.34 17.67 5.42
CA THR A 110 -1.66 19.06 5.78
C THR A 110 -1.67 19.95 4.54
N GLN A 111 -0.65 19.81 3.67
CA GLN A 111 -0.52 20.59 2.44
C GLN A 111 -1.40 20.05 1.30
N ARG A 112 -1.93 18.84 1.43
CA ARG A 112 -2.81 18.16 0.46
C ARG A 112 -2.21 18.10 -0.94
N ARG A 113 -0.92 17.76 -1.00
CA ARG A 113 -0.17 17.67 -2.25
C ARG A 113 0.86 16.55 -2.20
N ILE A 114 1.21 16.06 -3.39
CA ILE A 114 2.38 15.20 -3.56
C ILE A 114 3.61 16.07 -3.25
N ILE A 115 4.49 15.54 -2.39
CA ILE A 115 5.72 16.22 -1.98
C ILE A 115 6.97 15.52 -2.47
N ASP A 116 6.87 14.24 -2.85
CA ASP A 116 8.02 13.45 -3.23
C ASP A 116 7.63 12.14 -3.92
N THR A 117 8.58 11.54 -4.62
CA THR A 117 8.41 10.27 -5.33
C THR A 117 9.70 9.45 -5.26
N PHE A 118 9.57 8.17 -4.90
CA PHE A 118 10.54 7.13 -5.19
C PHE A 118 10.06 6.32 -6.39
N HIS A 119 10.97 5.96 -7.28
CA HIS A 119 10.67 5.08 -8.41
C HIS A 119 11.89 4.26 -8.78
N SER A 120 11.68 2.98 -9.04
CA SER A 120 12.66 2.10 -9.65
C SER A 120 11.97 1.02 -10.45
N TYR A 121 12.53 0.65 -11.59
CA TYR A 121 12.28 -0.67 -12.16
C TYR A 121 13.02 -1.74 -11.34
N CYS A 122 12.56 -2.98 -11.45
CA CYS A 122 13.15 -4.14 -10.80
C CYS A 122 13.48 -5.20 -11.86
N ARG A 123 14.69 -5.76 -11.80
CA ARG A 123 15.07 -6.87 -12.67
C ARG A 123 14.53 -8.20 -12.12
N PRO A 124 13.64 -8.91 -12.83
CA PRO A 124 13.20 -10.24 -12.44
C PRO A 124 14.33 -11.27 -12.63
N ILE A 125 14.40 -12.26 -11.74
CA ILE A 125 15.45 -13.29 -11.70
C ILE A 125 14.90 -14.64 -12.17
N ILE A 126 13.66 -14.99 -11.79
CA ILE A 126 13.03 -16.27 -12.16
C ILE A 126 12.58 -16.24 -13.62
N HIS A 127 11.92 -15.15 -14.03
CA HIS A 127 11.43 -14.92 -15.38
C HIS A 127 12.06 -13.63 -15.96
N PRO A 128 13.36 -13.64 -16.29
CA PRO A 128 14.09 -12.43 -16.70
C PRO A 128 13.59 -11.84 -18.03
N ILE A 129 12.97 -12.65 -18.89
CA ILE A 129 12.41 -12.22 -20.16
C ILE A 129 10.91 -11.94 -19.99
N LEU A 130 10.52 -10.68 -20.17
CA LEU A 130 9.12 -10.26 -20.10
C LEU A 130 8.35 -10.82 -21.29
N SER A 131 7.14 -11.33 -21.01
CA SER A 131 6.21 -11.73 -22.08
C SER A 131 5.78 -10.52 -22.90
N ASP A 132 5.38 -10.74 -24.16
CA ASP A 132 4.83 -9.68 -25.00
C ASP A 132 3.56 -9.07 -24.41
N TYR A 133 2.75 -9.88 -23.73
CA TYR A 133 1.59 -9.40 -22.99
C TYR A 133 1.98 -8.42 -21.88
N CYS A 134 2.98 -8.77 -21.07
CA CYS A 134 3.47 -7.92 -19.98
C CYS A 134 3.99 -6.59 -20.53
N LYS A 135 4.88 -6.63 -21.53
CA LYS A 135 5.41 -5.42 -22.19
C LYS A 135 4.29 -4.55 -22.78
N LYS A 136 3.26 -5.16 -23.39
CA LYS A 136 2.12 -4.43 -23.96
C LYS A 136 1.23 -3.81 -22.88
N LEU A 137 0.98 -4.54 -21.80
CA LEU A 137 0.14 -4.11 -20.69
C LEU A 137 0.80 -2.96 -19.94
N THR A 138 2.03 -3.18 -19.45
CA THR A 138 2.72 -2.24 -18.55
C THR A 138 3.54 -1.19 -19.27
N ARG A 139 3.86 -1.41 -20.56
CA ARG A 139 4.78 -0.61 -21.37
C ARG A 139 6.22 -0.63 -20.88
N ILE A 140 6.54 -1.50 -19.92
CA ILE A 140 7.91 -1.74 -19.48
C ILE A 140 8.62 -2.55 -20.55
N THR A 141 9.72 -2.00 -21.05
CA THR A 141 10.58 -2.63 -22.06
C THR A 141 11.52 -3.64 -21.43
N GLN A 142 12.04 -4.56 -22.26
CA GLN A 142 13.03 -5.53 -21.79
C GLN A 142 14.32 -4.83 -21.36
N GLU A 143 14.70 -3.76 -22.05
CA GLU A 143 15.89 -2.96 -21.77
C GLU A 143 15.82 -2.28 -20.39
N GLN A 144 14.63 -1.79 -20.00
CA GLN A 144 14.40 -1.21 -18.68
C GLN A 144 14.64 -2.23 -17.56
N VAL A 145 14.05 -3.43 -17.66
CA VAL A 145 14.28 -4.46 -16.61
C VAL A 145 15.68 -5.05 -16.67
N ASN A 146 16.30 -5.17 -17.85
CA ASN A 146 17.68 -5.66 -17.97
C ASN A 146 18.68 -4.75 -17.24
N SER A 147 18.47 -3.43 -17.37
CA SER A 147 19.32 -2.38 -16.78
C SER A 147 18.97 -2.09 -15.32
N ALA A 148 17.84 -2.61 -14.84
CA ALA A 148 17.36 -2.36 -13.49
C ALA A 148 18.18 -3.12 -12.43
N PRO A 149 18.28 -2.57 -11.21
CA PRO A 149 18.71 -3.31 -10.03
C PRO A 149 17.77 -4.48 -9.72
N VAL A 150 18.28 -5.49 -9.00
CA VAL A 150 17.45 -6.60 -8.50
C VAL A 150 16.58 -6.13 -7.33
N PHE A 151 15.49 -6.85 -7.05
CA PHE A 151 14.52 -6.44 -6.02
C PHE A 151 15.15 -6.13 -4.67
N ALA A 152 16.11 -6.92 -4.18
CA ALA A 152 16.72 -6.70 -2.87
C ALA A 152 17.41 -5.32 -2.76
N GLU A 153 18.03 -4.85 -3.83
CA GLU A 153 18.64 -3.52 -3.89
C GLU A 153 17.57 -2.43 -3.98
N VAL A 154 16.54 -2.62 -4.81
CA VAL A 154 15.42 -1.67 -4.91
C VAL A 154 14.71 -1.51 -3.58
N PHE A 155 14.45 -2.62 -2.89
CA PHE A 155 13.83 -2.65 -1.58
C PHE A 155 14.66 -1.89 -0.55
N ALA A 156 15.97 -2.15 -0.48
CA ALA A 156 16.88 -1.42 0.41
C ALA A 156 16.93 0.08 0.09
N ASN A 157 16.89 0.45 -1.19
CA ASN A 157 16.86 1.85 -1.62
C ASN A 157 15.53 2.54 -1.26
N ALA A 158 14.41 1.84 -1.39
CA ALA A 158 13.09 2.32 -0.98
C ALA A 158 13.04 2.55 0.54
N GLU A 159 13.54 1.60 1.33
CA GLU A 159 13.63 1.74 2.79
C GLU A 159 14.57 2.88 3.19
N LYS A 160 15.72 3.02 2.54
CA LYS A 160 16.63 4.16 2.75
C LYS A 160 15.93 5.49 2.44
N TRP A 161 15.15 5.55 1.36
CA TRP A 161 14.40 6.73 0.97
C TRP A 161 13.30 7.09 1.98
N LEU A 162 12.56 6.10 2.50
CA LEU A 162 11.58 6.28 3.59
C LEU A 162 12.26 6.74 4.89
N ASN A 163 13.40 6.14 5.24
CA ASN A 163 14.15 6.49 6.44
C ASN A 163 14.69 7.93 6.38
N GLY A 164 15.17 8.37 5.21
CA GLY A 164 15.60 9.75 4.99
C GLY A 164 14.49 10.80 5.14
N ARG A 165 13.23 10.36 5.24
CA ARG A 165 12.03 11.20 5.51
C ARG A 165 11.43 10.98 6.90
N GLU A 166 12.12 10.21 7.74
CA GLU A 166 11.69 9.82 9.08
C GLU A 166 10.39 8.98 9.08
N LEU A 167 10.22 8.10 8.08
CA LEU A 167 9.02 7.28 7.87
C LEU A 167 9.26 5.77 8.06
N LEU A 168 10.31 5.32 8.74
CA LEU A 168 10.49 3.90 9.08
C LEU A 168 10.18 3.64 10.56
N PRO A 169 9.89 2.38 10.96
CA PRO A 169 9.64 2.05 12.36
C PRO A 169 10.75 2.62 13.26
N PHE A 170 10.34 3.12 14.43
CA PHE A 170 11.15 3.91 15.39
C PHE A 170 11.31 5.41 15.09
N GLN A 171 10.73 5.92 13.99
CA GLN A 171 10.76 7.35 13.67
C GLN A 171 9.53 8.11 14.23
N LYS A 172 9.65 9.45 14.30
CA LYS A 172 8.70 10.35 14.96
C LYS A 172 7.40 10.58 14.19
N ARG A 173 7.41 10.40 12.86
CA ARG A 173 6.34 10.88 11.98
C ARG A 173 5.32 9.80 11.69
N LYS A 174 4.04 10.15 11.76
CA LYS A 174 2.94 9.22 11.50
C LYS A 174 2.66 9.16 10.01
N TYR A 175 2.72 7.96 9.44
CA TYR A 175 2.35 7.73 8.05
C TYR A 175 1.58 6.42 7.86
N LEU A 176 0.97 6.29 6.68
CA LEU A 176 0.22 5.11 6.29
C LEU A 176 0.37 4.83 4.79
N PHE A 177 0.53 3.56 4.44
CA PHE A 177 0.50 3.15 3.04
C PHE A 177 -0.93 3.11 2.48
N VAL A 178 -1.07 3.46 1.21
CA VAL A 178 -2.30 3.40 0.44
C VAL A 178 -2.05 2.64 -0.85
N THR A 179 -2.95 1.73 -1.20
CA THR A 179 -2.90 0.96 -2.45
C THR A 179 -4.26 0.94 -3.11
N ASP A 180 -4.25 0.60 -4.38
CA ASP A 180 -5.43 0.39 -5.21
C ASP A 180 -6.07 -1.00 -4.97
N SER A 181 -5.29 -1.97 -4.47
CA SER A 181 -5.69 -3.36 -4.30
C SER A 181 -5.05 -3.98 -3.05
N PRO A 182 -5.65 -5.03 -2.46
CA PRO A 182 -4.96 -5.84 -1.47
C PRO A 182 -3.74 -6.59 -2.06
N SER A 183 -3.71 -6.80 -3.38
CA SER A 183 -2.69 -7.61 -4.05
C SER A 183 -1.27 -7.07 -3.92
N ASP A 184 -1.08 -5.75 -3.86
CA ASP A 184 0.26 -5.15 -3.73
C ASP A 184 1.04 -5.71 -2.54
N PHE A 185 0.40 -5.71 -1.37
CA PHE A 185 1.00 -6.19 -0.14
C PHE A 185 0.77 -7.69 0.09
N ASN A 186 -0.47 -8.16 -0.04
CA ASN A 186 -0.80 -9.56 0.26
C ASN A 186 -0.35 -10.55 -0.80
N LYS A 187 0.05 -10.11 -1.99
CA LYS A 187 0.52 -10.99 -3.07
C LYS A 187 1.89 -10.59 -3.58
N TYR A 188 2.03 -9.43 -4.22
CA TYR A 188 3.27 -9.08 -4.93
C TYR A 188 4.45 -8.91 -3.98
N LEU A 189 4.33 -8.04 -2.96
CA LEU A 189 5.40 -7.85 -1.98
C LEU A 189 5.67 -9.13 -1.20
N ARG A 190 4.61 -9.82 -0.75
CA ARG A 190 4.73 -11.08 -0.01
C ARG A 190 5.49 -12.14 -0.80
N MET A 191 5.09 -12.40 -2.04
CA MET A 191 5.76 -13.38 -2.91
C MET A 191 7.20 -12.96 -3.19
N GLN A 192 7.43 -11.67 -3.48
CA GLN A 192 8.76 -11.18 -3.79
C GLN A 192 9.72 -11.27 -2.59
N CYS A 193 9.24 -10.96 -1.38
CA CYS A 193 9.97 -11.19 -0.13
C CYS A 193 10.35 -12.67 0.04
N ASN A 194 9.41 -13.59 -0.23
CA ASN A 194 9.69 -15.03 -0.16
C ASN A 194 10.76 -15.46 -1.19
N ILE A 195 10.65 -15.00 -2.44
CA ILE A 195 11.62 -15.31 -3.52
C ILE A 195 13.03 -14.83 -3.16
N THR A 196 13.12 -13.68 -2.50
CA THR A 196 14.40 -13.00 -2.19
C THR A 196 14.91 -13.29 -0.78
N ASN A 197 14.21 -14.12 0.00
CA ASN A 197 14.48 -14.38 1.41
C ASN A 197 14.57 -13.10 2.27
N ILE A 198 13.76 -12.09 1.94
CA ILE A 198 13.62 -10.87 2.74
C ILE A 198 12.47 -11.08 3.72
N VAL A 199 12.69 -10.74 4.99
CA VAL A 199 11.62 -10.76 6.01
C VAL A 199 10.56 -9.74 5.61
N TYR A 200 9.29 -10.16 5.58
CA TYR A 200 8.19 -9.27 5.23
C TYR A 200 8.19 -8.03 6.13
N PRO A 201 8.22 -6.81 5.56
CA PRO A 201 8.47 -5.61 6.35
C PRO A 201 7.30 -5.22 7.24
N MET A 202 7.60 -4.87 8.49
CA MET A 202 6.58 -4.46 9.46
C MET A 202 5.74 -3.27 9.02
N TRP A 203 6.32 -2.35 8.25
CA TRP A 203 5.60 -1.18 7.73
C TRP A 203 4.52 -1.55 6.70
N ALA A 204 4.58 -2.74 6.10
CA ALA A 204 3.60 -3.25 5.15
C ALA A 204 2.50 -4.13 5.79
N HIS A 205 2.37 -4.12 7.13
CA HIS A 205 1.38 -4.95 7.83
C HIS A 205 -0.04 -4.40 7.82
N ARG A 206 -0.21 -3.11 7.49
CA ARG A 206 -1.51 -2.45 7.45
C ARG A 206 -1.48 -1.32 6.43
N TRP A 207 -2.55 -1.18 5.66
CA TRP A 207 -2.64 -0.16 4.64
C TRP A 207 -4.10 0.22 4.38
N VAL A 208 -4.29 1.24 3.56
CA VAL A 208 -5.59 1.61 3.00
C VAL A 208 -5.72 1.03 1.62
N ASN A 209 -6.72 0.17 1.40
CA ASN A 209 -7.29 -0.07 0.09
C ASN A 209 -8.22 1.10 -0.26
N ILE A 210 -7.78 1.93 -1.20
CA ILE A 210 -8.48 3.18 -1.55
C ILE A 210 -9.84 2.93 -2.19
N LYS A 211 -10.03 1.80 -2.90
CA LYS A 211 -11.32 1.45 -3.52
C LYS A 211 -12.40 1.23 -2.47
N THR A 212 -12.04 0.58 -1.36
CA THR A 212 -12.93 0.36 -0.22
C THR A 212 -13.27 1.69 0.48
N THR A 213 -12.29 2.56 0.68
CA THR A 213 -12.50 3.88 1.29
C THR A 213 -13.38 4.76 0.40
N PHE A 214 -13.08 4.83 -0.89
CA PHE A 214 -13.81 5.65 -1.87
C PHE A 214 -15.28 5.25 -1.98
N SER A 215 -15.55 3.95 -2.16
CA SER A 215 -16.91 3.42 -2.27
C SER A 215 -17.75 3.69 -1.03
N LYS A 216 -17.18 3.47 0.17
CA LYS A 216 -17.85 3.76 1.45
C LYS A 216 -18.12 5.24 1.62
N PHE A 217 -17.11 6.09 1.38
CA PHE A 217 -17.22 7.52 1.64
C PHE A 217 -18.25 8.21 0.73
N TYR A 218 -18.18 7.95 -0.58
CA TYR A 218 -19.11 8.53 -1.55
C TYR A 218 -20.39 7.71 -1.77
N SER A 219 -20.56 6.60 -1.04
CA SER A 219 -21.72 5.70 -1.16
C SER A 219 -21.95 5.24 -2.60
N THR A 220 -20.88 4.82 -3.27
CA THR A 220 -20.87 4.37 -4.67
C THR A 220 -20.34 2.94 -4.77
N ARG A 221 -20.51 2.30 -5.92
CA ARG A 221 -19.91 0.98 -6.17
C ARG A 221 -18.39 1.10 -6.22
N SER A 222 -17.71 0.08 -5.70
CA SER A 222 -16.27 -0.05 -5.87
C SER A 222 -15.93 -0.09 -7.38
N GLY A 223 -14.92 0.68 -7.77
CA GLY A 223 -14.52 0.88 -9.16
C GLY A 223 -13.00 0.83 -9.33
N ARG A 224 -12.56 0.77 -10.58
CA ARG A 224 -11.14 0.91 -10.95
C ARG A 224 -10.71 2.38 -10.87
N ILE A 225 -9.40 2.64 -10.91
CA ILE A 225 -8.80 4.00 -10.87
C ILE A 225 -9.53 4.95 -11.82
N ARG A 226 -9.70 4.56 -13.09
CA ARG A 226 -10.41 5.37 -14.10
C ARG A 226 -11.83 5.78 -13.65
N ASN A 227 -12.62 4.84 -13.12
CA ASN A 227 -13.99 5.13 -12.68
C ASN A 227 -14.02 6.10 -11.48
N MET A 228 -13.01 6.03 -10.59
CA MET A 228 -12.90 6.95 -9.46
C MET A 228 -12.51 8.35 -9.92
N LEU A 229 -11.55 8.46 -10.85
CA LEU A 229 -11.15 9.73 -11.47
C LEU A 229 -12.33 10.39 -12.19
N GLU A 230 -13.05 9.63 -13.03
CA GLU A 230 -14.23 10.13 -13.76
C GLU A 230 -15.31 10.68 -12.82
N GLN A 231 -15.64 9.94 -11.76
CA GLN A 231 -16.61 10.40 -10.75
C GLN A 231 -16.15 11.69 -10.06
N LEU A 232 -14.85 11.88 -9.84
CA LEU A 232 -14.29 13.11 -9.27
C LEU A 232 -14.16 14.24 -10.30
N GLY A 233 -14.39 13.98 -11.60
CA GLY A 233 -14.17 14.94 -12.68
C GLY A 233 -12.68 15.16 -12.99
N LEU A 234 -11.82 14.22 -12.60
CA LEU A 234 -10.38 14.25 -12.89
C LEU A 234 -10.08 13.50 -14.18
N ARG A 235 -9.12 14.02 -14.95
CA ARG A 235 -8.56 13.29 -16.11
C ARG A 235 -7.44 12.38 -15.64
N LEU A 236 -7.34 11.19 -16.23
CA LEU A 236 -6.18 10.33 -16.08
C LEU A 236 -4.93 11.06 -16.54
N GLU A 237 -3.90 11.07 -15.71
CA GLU A 237 -2.55 11.53 -16.06
C GLU A 237 -1.67 10.32 -16.37
N GLY A 238 -0.89 10.37 -17.45
CA GLY A 238 -0.08 9.22 -17.85
C GLY A 238 -0.90 8.07 -18.44
N HIS A 239 -0.50 6.83 -18.19
CA HIS A 239 -1.21 5.64 -18.67
C HIS A 239 -1.44 4.61 -17.56
N LEU A 240 -2.58 3.92 -17.64
CA LEU A 240 -2.83 2.76 -16.77
C LEU A 240 -1.76 1.69 -16.98
N HIS A 241 -1.48 0.95 -15.91
CA HIS A 241 -0.48 -0.12 -15.84
C HIS A 241 0.97 0.37 -15.94
N SER A 242 1.23 1.68 -15.82
CA SER A 242 2.50 2.13 -15.25
C SER A 242 2.26 2.32 -13.77
N GLY A 243 3.05 1.62 -12.93
CA GLY A 243 2.89 1.71 -11.49
C GLY A 243 3.05 3.14 -11.00
N LEU A 244 3.99 3.90 -11.55
CA LEU A 244 4.17 5.31 -11.17
C LEU A 244 2.96 6.18 -11.53
N ASP A 245 2.48 6.08 -12.77
CA ASP A 245 1.33 6.87 -13.22
C ASP A 245 0.07 6.50 -12.42
N ASP A 246 -0.15 5.21 -12.16
CA ASP A 246 -1.28 4.75 -11.35
C ASP A 246 -1.15 5.23 -9.90
N ALA A 247 0.04 5.15 -9.29
CA ALA A 247 0.29 5.71 -7.95
C ALA A 247 0.04 7.23 -7.88
N ILE A 248 0.41 7.99 -8.91
CA ILE A 248 0.11 9.43 -8.99
C ILE A 248 -1.39 9.67 -9.07
N ASN A 249 -2.12 8.91 -9.89
CA ASN A 249 -3.58 9.05 -10.01
C ASN A 249 -4.31 8.64 -8.72
N ILE A 250 -3.85 7.58 -8.05
CA ILE A 250 -4.35 7.20 -6.72
C ILE A 250 -4.08 8.32 -5.73
N ALA A 251 -2.89 8.94 -5.75
CA ALA A 251 -2.58 10.07 -4.88
C ALA A 251 -3.52 11.26 -5.11
N ARG A 252 -3.87 11.56 -6.37
CA ARG A 252 -4.86 12.60 -6.72
C ARG A 252 -6.25 12.27 -6.18
N ILE A 253 -6.69 11.02 -6.26
CA ILE A 253 -7.95 10.55 -5.66
C ILE A 253 -7.93 10.73 -4.13
N VAL A 254 -6.83 10.34 -3.48
CA VAL A 254 -6.63 10.48 -2.03
C VAL A 254 -6.70 11.95 -1.60
N ILE A 255 -6.09 12.85 -2.36
CA ILE A 255 -6.12 14.29 -2.07
C ILE A 255 -7.56 14.83 -2.11
N GLU A 256 -8.37 14.44 -3.10
CA GLU A 256 -9.78 14.85 -3.17
C GLU A 256 -10.61 14.26 -2.03
N LEU A 257 -10.37 12.99 -1.65
CA LEU A 257 -11.00 12.40 -0.45
C LEU A 257 -10.68 13.21 0.82
N ILE A 258 -9.42 13.61 1.02
CA ILE A 258 -9.01 14.42 2.18
C ILE A 258 -9.67 15.80 2.14
N LYS A 259 -9.70 16.47 0.98
CA LYS A 259 -10.36 17.77 0.81
C LYS A 259 -11.85 17.70 1.11
N ASP A 260 -12.49 16.56 0.79
CA ASP A 260 -13.90 16.33 1.03
C ASP A 260 -14.20 15.88 2.48
N GLY A 261 -13.18 15.74 3.32
CA GLY A 261 -13.34 15.40 4.75
C GLY A 261 -13.30 13.91 5.05
N CYS A 262 -12.89 13.06 4.10
CA CYS A 262 -12.72 11.63 4.36
C CYS A 262 -11.52 11.37 5.26
N LEU A 263 -11.71 10.66 6.37
CA LEU A 263 -10.63 10.21 7.24
C LEU A 263 -10.06 8.88 6.75
N LEU A 264 -8.76 8.85 6.47
CA LEU A 264 -8.10 7.65 5.96
C LEU A 264 -7.60 6.82 7.14
N THR A 265 -8.18 5.65 7.30
CA THR A 265 -7.79 4.65 8.31
C THR A 265 -7.43 3.33 7.63
N PRO A 266 -6.50 2.55 8.22
CA PRO A 266 -6.18 1.23 7.68
C PRO A 266 -7.45 0.38 7.62
N ASN A 267 -7.68 -0.25 6.47
CA ASN A 267 -8.85 -1.09 6.22
C ASN A 267 -8.48 -2.47 5.66
N GLU A 268 -7.19 -2.73 5.46
CA GLU A 268 -6.61 -4.02 5.09
C GLU A 268 -5.38 -4.29 5.96
N PHE A 269 -5.10 -5.57 6.20
CA PHE A 269 -4.05 -6.03 7.09
C PHE A 269 -3.36 -7.27 6.53
N TYR A 270 -2.07 -7.39 6.82
CA TYR A 270 -1.31 -8.61 6.57
C TYR A 270 -1.64 -9.63 7.66
N HIS A 271 -2.06 -10.83 7.25
CA HIS A 271 -2.39 -11.93 8.15
C HIS A 271 -1.36 -13.06 8.00
N SER A 272 -0.38 -13.12 8.92
CA SER A 272 0.70 -14.12 8.91
C SER A 272 0.24 -15.57 9.13
N SER A 273 -0.97 -15.79 9.66
CA SER A 273 -1.42 -17.09 10.19
C SER A 273 -2.37 -17.89 9.29
N ILE A 274 -2.83 -17.35 8.15
CA ILE A 274 -3.87 -18.03 7.33
C ILE A 274 -3.31 -18.79 6.11
N GLU A 275 -2.10 -18.49 5.63
CA GLU A 275 -1.58 -19.08 4.38
C GLU A 275 -0.33 -19.97 4.54
N ASN A 276 0.35 -19.89 5.69
CA ASN A 276 1.57 -20.67 5.99
C ASN A 276 1.38 -22.20 6.02
N HIS A 277 0.14 -22.70 6.08
CA HIS A 277 -0.18 -24.14 5.99
C HIS A 277 -0.54 -24.61 4.57
N ARG A 278 -1.00 -23.71 3.69
CA ARG A 278 -1.33 -24.07 2.30
C ARG A 278 -0.14 -23.89 1.36
N GLU A 279 0.80 -23.00 1.69
CA GLU A 279 1.92 -22.67 0.80
C GLU A 279 3.23 -23.40 1.12
N ARG A 280 3.40 -23.97 2.32
CA ARG A 280 4.55 -24.85 2.61
C ARG A 280 4.53 -26.16 1.81
N GLU A 281 3.37 -26.57 1.31
CA GLU A 281 3.24 -27.65 0.31
C GLU A 281 3.49 -27.18 -1.14
N TRP A 282 3.70 -25.88 -1.38
CA TRP A 282 3.47 -25.23 -2.68
C TRP A 282 4.72 -24.63 -3.33
N LEU A 283 5.81 -24.48 -2.60
CA LEU A 283 7.10 -24.12 -3.18
C LEU A 283 7.77 -25.39 -3.71
N PRO A 284 8.13 -25.48 -5.02
CA PRO A 284 9.01 -26.53 -5.48
C PRO A 284 10.31 -26.42 -4.68
N THR A 285 10.72 -27.49 -4.01
CA THR A 285 12.03 -27.58 -3.38
C THR A 285 13.08 -27.26 -4.46
N MET A 286 13.83 -26.16 -4.26
CA MET A 286 14.86 -25.69 -5.20
C MET A 286 16.08 -26.63 -5.33
N GLU A 287 16.01 -27.86 -4.83
CA GLU A 287 17.10 -28.84 -4.90
C GLU A 287 17.26 -29.51 -6.28
N ALA A 288 16.32 -29.32 -7.22
CA ALA A 288 16.34 -30.05 -8.49
C ALA A 288 17.04 -29.34 -9.68
N GLN A 289 17.67 -28.16 -9.51
CA GLN A 289 18.29 -27.44 -10.64
C GLN A 289 19.75 -27.00 -10.45
N SER A 290 20.47 -27.53 -9.46
CA SER A 290 21.93 -27.39 -9.38
C SER A 290 22.63 -28.67 -9.78
N SER A 291 22.62 -29.01 -11.08
CA SER A 291 23.53 -30.00 -11.66
C SER A 291 23.64 -29.81 -13.16
N ARG A 292 24.39 -28.78 -13.58
CA ARG A 292 25.12 -28.73 -14.86
C ARG A 292 26.09 -27.55 -14.87
N MET A 293 27.02 -27.57 -13.93
CA MET A 293 28.29 -26.85 -14.12
C MET A 293 29.23 -27.84 -14.80
N VAL A 294 29.34 -27.74 -16.13
CA VAL A 294 30.33 -28.49 -16.91
C VAL A 294 31.69 -27.88 -16.59
N CYS A 295 32.45 -28.58 -15.75
CA CYS A 295 33.86 -28.27 -15.53
C CYS A 295 34.63 -28.73 -16.78
N LEU A 296 35.08 -27.78 -17.59
CA LEU A 296 36.06 -27.99 -18.65
C LEU A 296 37.45 -28.17 -18.00
N ASN A 297 38.14 -29.22 -18.42
CA ASN A 297 39.52 -29.63 -18.13
C ASN A 297 39.72 -30.65 -16.99
N CYS A 298 39.80 -31.93 -17.36
CA CYS A 298 40.98 -32.72 -17.02
C CYS A 298 41.21 -33.87 -18.01
N SER A 299 42.47 -34.02 -18.37
CA SER A 299 43.00 -34.85 -19.44
C SER A 299 43.14 -36.32 -19.03
N ARG A 300 42.86 -37.23 -19.97
CA ARG A 300 43.43 -38.58 -20.18
C ARG A 300 43.99 -39.37 -18.98
N SER A 301 43.43 -40.56 -18.76
CA SER A 301 44.19 -41.83 -18.82
C SER A 301 43.27 -43.07 -18.86
N HIS A 302 43.68 -44.05 -19.68
CA HIS A 302 43.03 -45.32 -19.98
C HIS A 302 42.85 -46.26 -18.77
N SER A 303 41.77 -47.06 -18.76
CA SER A 303 41.78 -48.53 -18.98
C SER A 303 40.40 -49.11 -18.63
N GLY A 304 39.92 -50.04 -19.46
CA GLY A 304 38.50 -50.39 -19.53
C GLY A 304 37.99 -51.44 -18.56
N THR A 305 36.66 -51.58 -18.52
CA THR A 305 35.92 -52.85 -18.62
C THR A 305 34.42 -52.55 -18.72
N GLN A 306 33.77 -53.15 -19.72
CA GLN A 306 32.32 -53.15 -19.91
C GLN A 306 31.61 -54.01 -18.87
N ARG A 307 30.43 -53.60 -18.38
CA ARG A 307 29.32 -54.49 -18.01
C ARG A 307 27.98 -53.75 -17.86
N THR A 308 27.13 -53.97 -18.87
CA THR A 308 25.68 -54.22 -18.85
C THR A 308 24.73 -53.49 -17.89
N CYS A 309 23.75 -52.82 -18.49
CA CYS A 309 22.53 -52.24 -17.93
C CYS A 309 21.59 -53.28 -17.29
N LEU A 310 20.91 -52.89 -16.21
CA LEU A 310 19.66 -53.53 -15.74
C LEU A 310 18.60 -52.45 -15.48
N ARG A 311 17.50 -52.55 -16.24
CA ARG A 311 16.18 -51.94 -15.96
C ARG A 311 15.47 -52.77 -14.90
N HIS A 312 14.70 -52.14 -14.02
CA HIS A 312 13.61 -52.79 -13.30
C HIS A 312 12.36 -51.91 -13.39
N GLU A 313 11.34 -52.43 -14.09
CA GLU A 313 9.94 -52.05 -13.96
C GLU A 313 9.34 -52.76 -12.73
N ASN A 314 8.30 -52.19 -12.11
CA ASN A 314 7.22 -52.99 -11.54
C ASN A 314 5.90 -52.20 -11.45
N GLN A 315 4.87 -52.79 -12.04
CA GLN A 315 3.45 -52.46 -11.92
C GLN A 315 2.84 -53.15 -10.68
N HIS A 316 1.82 -52.56 -10.03
CA HIS A 316 0.43 -53.08 -10.03
C HIS A 316 -0.52 -52.45 -8.96
N ARG A 317 -1.69 -52.02 -9.49
CA ARG A 317 -3.10 -52.21 -9.07
C ARG A 317 -3.64 -51.84 -7.67
N ARG A 318 -4.64 -50.94 -7.79
CA ARG A 318 -5.91 -50.70 -7.07
C ARG A 318 -6.50 -51.82 -6.17
N ASN A 319 -7.04 -51.40 -5.03
CA ASN A 319 -8.41 -51.69 -4.57
C ASN A 319 -8.87 -50.59 -3.59
N GLY A 320 -10.13 -50.17 -3.67
CA GLY A 320 -10.69 -49.09 -2.86
C GLY A 320 -11.68 -49.56 -1.79
N THR A 321 -12.03 -48.65 -0.87
CA THR A 321 -13.29 -48.63 -0.12
C THR A 321 -13.59 -47.19 0.34
N CYS A 322 -14.88 -46.86 0.40
CA CYS A 322 -15.46 -45.55 0.68
C CYS A 322 -15.95 -45.42 2.14
N ILE A 323 -15.79 -44.20 2.68
CA ILE A 323 -16.64 -43.45 3.64
C ILE A 323 -16.80 -43.98 5.09
N GLU A 324 -16.36 -43.16 6.06
CA GLU A 324 -17.23 -42.76 7.19
C GLU A 324 -16.78 -41.41 7.80
N ARG A 325 -17.73 -40.49 7.95
CA ARG A 325 -17.59 -39.23 8.71
C ARG A 325 -17.83 -39.51 10.19
N LYS A 326 -16.93 -39.08 11.08
CA LYS A 326 -17.26 -38.78 12.48
C LYS A 326 -16.67 -37.45 12.93
N ARG A 327 -17.50 -36.69 13.64
CA ARG A 327 -17.29 -35.34 14.17
C ARG A 327 -16.31 -35.33 15.36
N ASN A 328 -15.65 -34.18 15.54
CA ASN A 328 -14.85 -33.63 16.66
C ASN A 328 -14.98 -34.27 18.05
N PRO A 329 -13.93 -34.12 18.90
CA PRO A 329 -14.01 -33.03 19.87
C PRO A 329 -12.77 -32.11 19.90
N VAL A 330 -13.08 -30.85 20.22
CA VAL A 330 -12.16 -29.75 20.53
C VAL A 330 -11.31 -30.10 21.75
N SER A 331 -9.99 -29.92 21.67
CA SER A 331 -9.15 -29.75 22.86
C SER A 331 -8.36 -28.45 22.76
N ARG A 332 -8.60 -27.59 23.77
CA ARG A 332 -7.81 -26.39 24.06
C ARG A 332 -6.40 -26.82 24.45
N TYR A 333 -5.38 -26.24 23.84
CA TYR A 333 -4.03 -26.21 24.42
C TYR A 333 -3.66 -24.78 24.77
N SER A 334 -3.69 -24.50 26.07
CA SER A 334 -2.99 -23.40 26.72
C SER A 334 -1.57 -23.87 27.04
N PHE A 335 -0.55 -23.24 26.44
CA PHE A 335 0.84 -23.45 26.84
C PHE A 335 1.13 -22.65 28.11
N ILE A 336 1.48 -23.34 29.19
CA ILE A 336 2.09 -22.77 30.39
C ILE A 336 3.48 -23.40 30.51
N SER A 337 4.54 -22.63 30.29
CA SER A 337 5.91 -23.04 30.58
C SER A 337 6.18 -22.98 32.09
N HIS A 338 6.80 -24.01 32.65
CA HIS A 338 7.25 -24.06 34.05
C HIS A 338 8.79 -24.05 34.08
N ASP A 339 9.36 -23.34 35.05
CA ASP A 339 10.77 -23.49 35.46
C ASP A 339 10.90 -24.58 36.55
N GLN A 340 12.10 -25.13 36.69
CA GLN A 340 12.54 -26.20 37.59
C GLN A 340 12.50 -25.78 39.08
N SER A 341 11.34 -25.38 39.57
CA SER A 341 10.98 -25.46 40.99
C SER A 341 9.46 -25.48 41.23
N GLY A 342 8.63 -25.64 40.19
CA GLY A 342 7.23 -26.05 40.36
C GLY A 342 6.29 -25.02 41.01
N THR A 343 6.48 -23.72 40.79
CA THR A 343 5.50 -22.68 41.15
C THR A 343 5.26 -21.71 39.98
N PRO A 344 3.99 -21.34 39.67
CA PRO A 344 3.68 -20.42 38.58
C PRO A 344 3.92 -18.96 39.00
N LEU A 345 4.77 -18.25 38.25
CA LEU A 345 4.96 -16.80 38.37
C LEU A 345 3.81 -16.05 37.69
N ASN A 346 3.05 -15.30 38.48
CA ASN A 346 2.11 -14.27 38.03
C ASN A 346 2.88 -12.96 37.85
N THR A 347 2.84 -12.32 36.67
CA THR A 347 3.47 -11.00 36.47
C THR A 347 2.60 -10.07 35.64
N GLN A 348 1.66 -9.43 36.35
CA GLN A 348 1.41 -8.00 36.17
C GLN A 348 2.69 -7.25 36.63
N SER A 349 3.07 -6.18 35.93
CA SER A 349 4.22 -5.29 36.19
C SER A 349 5.61 -5.81 35.78
N LEU A 350 6.21 -5.12 34.81
CA LEU A 350 7.64 -4.79 34.72
C LEU A 350 7.77 -3.64 33.72
N LEU A 351 7.43 -2.44 34.21
CA LEU A 351 8.07 -1.19 33.78
C LEU A 351 9.44 -1.13 34.47
N ASP A 352 10.36 -0.45 33.81
CA ASP A 352 11.71 -0.05 34.24
C ASP A 352 12.85 -1.07 34.06
N PHE A 353 13.79 -0.71 33.17
CA PHE A 353 15.23 -0.47 33.42
C PHE A 353 16.03 -0.45 32.07
N PRO A 354 17.22 0.18 31.97
CA PRO A 354 17.56 1.58 32.20
C PRO A 354 18.09 2.29 30.93
N ARG A 355 18.11 3.64 30.98
CA ARG A 355 18.85 4.51 30.05
C ARG A 355 20.34 4.16 30.05
N LEU A 356 20.90 3.84 28.89
CA LEU A 356 22.34 3.90 28.67
C LEU A 356 22.71 5.30 28.17
N ASN A 357 23.42 6.03 29.03
CA ASN A 357 24.02 7.32 28.72
C ASN A 357 25.27 7.16 27.84
N ALA A 358 25.48 8.23 27.07
CA ALA A 358 26.52 8.49 26.10
C ALA A 358 27.97 8.29 26.59
N ALA A 359 28.85 7.92 25.65
CA ALA A 359 30.13 8.58 25.42
C ALA A 359 30.75 8.08 24.10
N THR A 360 31.04 8.97 23.16
CA THR A 360 32.33 9.05 22.43
C THR A 360 32.32 10.22 21.42
N SER A 361 32.99 11.29 21.84
CA SER A 361 33.88 12.17 21.07
C SER A 361 33.67 12.33 19.55
N VAL A 362 33.23 13.53 19.15
CA VAL A 362 33.43 14.10 17.81
C VAL A 362 34.66 15.02 17.86
N PRO A 363 35.64 14.92 16.94
CA PRO A 363 36.64 15.96 16.77
C PRO A 363 36.15 17.06 15.82
N ASP A 364 36.36 18.30 16.26
CA ASP A 364 36.28 19.54 15.50
C ASP A 364 37.15 19.49 14.24
N VAL A 365 36.59 19.88 13.09
CA VAL A 365 37.38 20.41 11.96
C VAL A 365 36.71 21.67 11.40
N GLU A 366 37.40 22.75 11.72
CA GLU A 366 37.51 24.08 11.13
C GLU A 366 36.60 24.50 9.96
N ARG A 367 35.98 25.67 10.18
CA ARG A 367 35.34 26.53 9.19
C ARG A 367 36.41 27.10 8.24
N HIS A 368 36.26 26.85 6.95
CA HIS A 368 36.93 27.64 5.91
C HIS A 368 35.98 28.55 5.13
N HIS A 369 36.57 29.67 4.72
CA HIS A 369 35.95 30.93 4.38
C HIS A 369 35.11 30.96 3.11
N ASN A 370 34.06 31.77 3.18
CA ASN A 370 33.45 32.50 2.06
C ASN A 370 34.51 33.17 1.18
N ARG A 371 34.56 32.83 -0.12
CA ARG A 371 35.00 33.77 -1.16
C ARG A 371 33.94 33.89 -2.25
N ARG A 372 33.39 35.10 -2.31
CA ARG A 372 32.64 35.68 -3.42
C ARG A 372 33.44 35.56 -4.72
N PHE A 373 32.77 35.17 -5.81
CA PHE A 373 33.19 35.53 -7.16
C PHE A 373 32.09 36.38 -7.79
N THR A 374 32.44 37.63 -8.08
CA THR A 374 31.70 38.55 -8.95
C THR A 374 32.47 38.67 -10.28
N LYS A 375 31.72 38.53 -11.39
CA LYS A 375 31.92 39.13 -12.72
C LYS A 375 33.35 39.37 -13.23
N LYS A 376 33.71 38.68 -14.32
CA LYS A 376 33.93 39.29 -15.62
C LYS A 376 33.68 38.28 -16.73
#